data_AF-D5T0D7-F1
#
_entry.id   AF-D5T0D7-F1
#
_cell.length_a   1.000
_cell.length_b   1.000
_cell.length_c   1.000
_cell.angle_alpha   90.00
_cell.angle_beta   90.00
_cell.angle_gamma   90.00
#
_symmetry.space_group_name_H-M   'P 1'
#
loop_
_entity.id
_entity.type
_entity.pdbx_description
1 polymer ?
#
loop_
_entity_poly.entity_id
_entity_poly.type
_entity_poly.pdbx_seq_one_letter_code
_entity_poly.pdbx_strand_id
1 'polypeptide(L)'
;MRKKIIFLAVLTILSCVAVFGWQKIKQKDLQVAEPAKAAKLARIKHINLVALGDSLTEGVGDEKHEQGYSGRIAKKIAKKYDITVSMSNFGKSGDRSDQIQKRLQTQPDFQREVGRANVILMTVGGNDLQQSLLKNISAKTPTDLSAAIVAGQKQYENKLADLFKAVRNQNSDAPIFIFGNYNPLFVHFPKRDDLNKDVQLFNNINRRVASNDKNSYYVSSYQITFGQYNNKELQQTLSNPVKPVTKKADVNAEMTATLLGESTVKNNWISETDNYHPNNVGYNYMTSQLFHVMRKEQSTWLKTR
;
A
#
# COMPACT_ATOMS: atom_id res chain seq x y z
N MET A 1 18.77 9.45 -55.61
CA MET A 1 18.92 9.51 -54.14
C MET A 1 17.59 9.56 -53.38
N ARG A 2 16.67 10.48 -53.71
CA ARG A 2 15.39 10.69 -52.99
C ARG A 2 14.52 9.42 -52.81
N LYS A 3 14.38 8.59 -53.86
CA LYS A 3 13.63 7.31 -53.80
C LYS A 3 14.25 6.28 -52.84
N LYS A 4 15.59 6.22 -52.74
CA LYS A 4 16.31 5.32 -51.81
C LYS A 4 16.13 5.76 -50.36
N ILE A 5 16.13 7.07 -50.10
CA ILE A 5 15.90 7.64 -48.77
C ILE A 5 14.46 7.37 -48.29
N ILE A 6 13.46 7.54 -49.17
CA ILE A 6 12.05 7.24 -48.85
C ILE A 6 11.86 5.75 -48.57
N PHE A 7 12.46 4.88 -49.39
CA PHE A 7 12.40 3.42 -49.19
C PHE A 7 13.00 3.00 -47.84
N LEU A 8 14.15 3.56 -47.46
CA LEU A 8 14.80 3.29 -46.18
C LEU A 8 13.94 3.77 -44.99
N ALA A 9 13.33 4.96 -45.10
CA ALA A 9 12.44 5.49 -44.07
C ALA A 9 11.20 4.61 -43.86
N VAL A 10 10.59 4.11 -44.95
CA VAL A 10 9.44 3.19 -44.88
C VAL A 10 9.82 1.86 -44.23
N LEU A 11 10.98 1.30 -44.56
CA LEU A 11 11.49 0.07 -43.93
C LEU A 11 11.74 0.25 -42.43
N THR A 12 12.30 1.38 -42.01
CA THR A 12 12.50 1.69 -40.59
C THR A 12 11.17 1.84 -39.85
N ILE A 13 10.17 2.49 -40.46
CA ILE A 13 8.84 2.61 -39.85
C ILE A 13 8.19 1.22 -39.73
N LEU A 14 8.24 0.39 -40.77
CA LEU A 14 7.68 -0.96 -40.75
C LEU A 14 8.36 -1.85 -39.70
N SER A 15 9.69 -1.75 -39.55
CA SER A 15 10.41 -2.50 -38.52
C SER A 15 10.04 -2.03 -37.12
N CYS A 16 9.93 -0.71 -36.88
CA CYS A 16 9.45 -0.16 -35.61
C CYS A 16 8.02 -0.63 -35.28
N VAL A 17 7.11 -0.64 -36.26
CA VAL A 17 5.73 -1.13 -36.08
C VAL A 17 5.71 -2.63 -35.78
N ALA A 18 6.51 -3.44 -36.48
CA ALA A 18 6.60 -4.88 -36.23
C ALA A 18 7.15 -5.19 -34.83
N VAL A 19 8.22 -4.48 -34.41
CA VAL A 19 8.80 -4.61 -33.06
C VAL A 19 7.78 -4.20 -31.99
N PHE A 20 7.08 -3.08 -32.18
CA PHE A 20 6.08 -2.60 -31.24
C PHE A 20 4.87 -3.56 -31.14
N GLY A 21 4.41 -4.07 -32.28
CA GLY A 21 3.36 -5.09 -32.36
C GLY A 21 3.74 -6.37 -31.61
N TRP A 22 4.96 -6.87 -31.83
CA TRP A 22 5.49 -8.04 -31.11
C TRP A 22 5.53 -7.78 -29.59
N GLN A 23 6.07 -6.64 -29.15
CA GLN A 23 6.16 -6.32 -27.72
C GLN A 23 4.78 -6.29 -27.04
N LYS A 24 3.75 -5.74 -27.71
CA LYS A 24 2.38 -5.75 -27.18
C LYS A 24 1.79 -7.15 -27.06
N ILE A 25 2.02 -8.02 -28.04
CA ILE A 25 1.57 -9.42 -28.00
C ILE A 25 2.24 -10.15 -26.83
N LYS A 26 3.56 -10.01 -26.69
CA LYS A 26 4.32 -10.63 -25.60
C LYS A 26 3.86 -10.13 -24.21
N GLN A 27 3.55 -8.85 -24.06
CA GLN A 27 2.98 -8.32 -22.81
C GLN A 27 1.63 -8.94 -22.50
N LYS A 28 0.74 -9.06 -23.50
CA LYS A 28 -0.57 -9.68 -23.33
C LYS A 28 -0.45 -11.16 -22.92
N ASP A 29 0.44 -11.91 -23.56
CA ASP A 29 0.68 -13.32 -23.23
C ASP A 29 1.23 -13.50 -21.82
N LEU A 30 2.17 -12.64 -21.40
CA LEU A 30 2.66 -12.60 -20.03
C LEU A 30 1.55 -12.26 -19.04
N GLN A 31 0.65 -11.37 -19.42
CA GLN A 31 -0.40 -10.87 -18.54
C GLN A 31 -1.43 -11.95 -18.17
N VAL A 32 -1.81 -12.80 -19.14
CA VAL A 32 -2.82 -13.85 -18.96
C VAL A 32 -2.25 -15.19 -18.52
N ALA A 33 -0.93 -15.38 -18.56
CA ALA A 33 -0.30 -16.65 -18.21
C ALA A 33 -0.41 -16.99 -16.70
N GLU A 34 -0.54 -18.28 -16.41
CA GLU A 34 -0.34 -18.82 -15.07
C GLU A 34 1.07 -18.48 -14.54
N PRO A 35 1.27 -18.31 -13.22
CA PRO A 35 2.45 -17.62 -12.70
C PRO A 35 3.78 -18.28 -13.09
N ALA A 36 3.93 -19.60 -12.88
CA ALA A 36 5.14 -20.31 -13.29
C ALA A 36 5.39 -20.26 -14.80
N LYS A 37 4.33 -20.29 -15.63
CA LYS A 37 4.45 -20.13 -17.08
C LYS A 37 4.88 -18.71 -17.46
N ALA A 38 4.32 -17.69 -16.80
CA ALA A 38 4.68 -16.29 -17.01
C ALA A 38 6.17 -16.03 -16.69
N ALA A 39 6.68 -16.56 -15.57
CA ALA A 39 8.10 -16.46 -15.22
C ALA A 39 9.00 -17.11 -16.29
N LYS A 40 8.64 -18.32 -16.76
CA LYS A 40 9.36 -19.02 -17.84
C LYS A 40 9.35 -18.24 -19.15
N LEU A 41 8.20 -17.70 -19.57
CA LEU A 41 8.05 -16.87 -20.77
C LEU A 41 8.89 -15.58 -20.68
N ALA A 42 8.96 -14.97 -19.49
CA ALA A 42 9.75 -13.78 -19.21
C ALA A 42 11.24 -14.09 -18.96
N ARG A 43 11.62 -15.37 -18.85
CA ARG A 43 12.97 -15.85 -18.50
C ARG A 43 13.47 -15.30 -17.15
N ILE A 44 12.55 -15.13 -16.20
CA ILE A 44 12.87 -14.65 -14.86
C ILE A 44 13.14 -15.85 -13.95
N LYS A 45 14.28 -15.84 -13.26
CA LYS A 45 14.64 -16.83 -12.22
C LYS A 45 14.75 -16.22 -10.82
N HIS A 46 14.88 -14.89 -10.76
CA HIS A 46 15.13 -14.15 -9.54
C HIS A 46 14.44 -12.78 -9.57
N ILE A 47 13.93 -12.35 -8.42
CA ILE A 47 13.34 -11.03 -8.21
C ILE A 47 13.81 -10.43 -6.89
N ASN A 48 14.23 -9.16 -6.95
CA ASN A 48 14.42 -8.30 -5.78
C ASN A 48 13.12 -7.56 -5.48
N LEU A 49 12.54 -7.83 -4.32
CA LEU A 49 11.37 -7.15 -3.80
C LEU A 49 11.81 -6.24 -2.65
N VAL A 50 11.50 -4.95 -2.76
CA VAL A 50 11.81 -3.97 -1.71
C VAL A 50 10.51 -3.45 -1.14
N ALA A 51 10.32 -3.60 0.17
CA ALA A 51 9.20 -3.00 0.88
C ALA A 51 9.68 -1.77 1.65
N LEU A 52 9.00 -0.65 1.49
CA LEU A 52 9.23 0.55 2.30
C LEU A 52 7.93 1.04 2.92
N GLY A 53 8.02 1.55 4.13
CA GLY A 53 6.83 2.09 4.77
C GLY A 53 6.96 2.28 6.26
N ASP A 54 5.78 2.22 6.88
CA ASP A 54 5.53 2.34 8.31
C ASP A 54 5.55 0.96 9.02
N SER A 55 4.84 0.87 10.15
CA SER A 55 4.71 -0.32 10.99
C SER A 55 4.09 -1.52 10.26
N LEU A 56 3.23 -1.30 9.27
CA LEU A 56 2.65 -2.40 8.48
C LEU A 56 3.71 -3.09 7.63
N THR A 57 4.68 -2.31 7.14
CA THR A 57 5.82 -2.84 6.40
C THR A 57 6.83 -3.49 7.33
N GLU A 58 7.07 -2.92 8.52
CA GLU A 58 7.91 -3.55 9.55
C GLU A 58 7.33 -4.90 10.01
N GLY A 59 6.00 -5.03 10.02
CA GLY A 59 5.28 -6.26 10.39
C GLY A 59 4.82 -6.27 11.85
N VAL A 60 4.56 -5.10 12.44
CA VAL A 60 4.00 -5.00 13.81
C VAL A 60 2.66 -5.74 13.87
N GLY A 61 2.41 -6.50 14.95
CA GLY A 61 1.22 -7.36 15.09
C GLY A 61 1.34 -8.75 14.44
N ASP A 62 2.41 -9.02 13.69
CA ASP A 62 2.65 -10.34 13.09
C ASP A 62 3.26 -11.33 14.10
N GLU A 63 2.41 -12.00 14.88
CA GLU A 63 2.83 -12.96 15.92
C GLU A 63 3.61 -14.17 15.37
N LYS A 64 3.51 -14.45 14.06
CA LYS A 64 4.28 -15.54 13.43
C LYS A 64 5.65 -15.10 12.92
N HIS A 65 6.00 -13.82 13.11
CA HIS A 65 7.28 -13.24 12.66
C HIS A 65 7.58 -13.54 11.18
N GLU A 66 6.54 -13.50 10.33
CA GLU A 66 6.65 -13.69 8.88
C GLU A 66 6.94 -12.38 8.13
N GLN A 67 7.33 -11.34 8.87
CA GLN A 67 7.59 -9.98 8.38
C GLN A 67 6.35 -9.33 7.75
N GLY A 68 5.20 -9.48 8.41
CA GLY A 68 3.93 -8.86 7.99
C GLY A 68 3.51 -9.29 6.59
N TYR A 69 3.01 -8.35 5.78
CA TYR A 69 2.60 -8.66 4.42
C TYR A 69 3.78 -8.89 3.45
N SER A 70 4.94 -8.26 3.72
CA SER A 70 6.09 -8.19 2.80
C SER A 70 6.84 -9.52 2.72
N GLY A 71 7.08 -10.19 3.85
CA GLY A 71 7.66 -11.54 3.85
C GLY A 71 6.68 -12.59 3.30
N ARG A 72 5.40 -12.50 3.68
CA ARG A 72 4.33 -13.40 3.18
C ARG A 72 4.18 -13.33 1.65
N ILE A 73 4.19 -12.14 1.06
CA ILE A 73 4.10 -12.00 -0.40
C ILE A 73 5.36 -12.52 -1.09
N ALA A 74 6.55 -12.34 -0.51
CA ALA A 74 7.79 -12.88 -1.07
C ALA A 74 7.75 -14.41 -1.17
N LYS A 75 7.34 -15.09 -0.07
CA LYS A 75 7.12 -16.56 -0.04
C LYS A 75 6.08 -16.99 -1.07
N LYS A 76 4.97 -16.25 -1.19
CA LYS A 76 3.88 -16.55 -2.11
C LYS A 76 4.31 -16.42 -3.58
N ILE A 77 5.07 -15.38 -3.92
CA ILE A 77 5.64 -15.20 -5.27
C ILE A 77 6.60 -16.34 -5.58
N ALA A 78 7.57 -16.60 -4.70
CA ALA A 78 8.56 -17.66 -4.90
C ALA A 78 7.89 -19.01 -5.21
N LYS A 79 6.89 -19.39 -4.40
CA LYS A 79 6.14 -20.63 -4.57
C LYS A 79 5.29 -20.65 -5.85
N LYS A 80 4.57 -19.57 -6.17
CA LYS A 80 3.61 -19.56 -7.29
C LYS A 80 4.29 -19.42 -8.65
N TYR A 81 5.37 -18.64 -8.71
CA TYR A 81 6.11 -18.36 -9.93
C TYR A 81 7.28 -19.32 -10.15
N ASP A 82 7.63 -20.16 -9.18
CA ASP A 82 8.77 -21.09 -9.26
C ASP A 82 10.09 -20.35 -9.54
N ILE A 83 10.32 -19.28 -8.75
CA ILE A 83 11.50 -18.41 -8.83
C ILE A 83 12.05 -18.13 -7.44
N THR A 84 13.28 -17.63 -7.38
CA THR A 84 13.87 -17.10 -6.14
C THR A 84 13.44 -15.65 -5.92
N VAL A 85 13.24 -15.26 -4.66
CA VAL A 85 12.86 -13.89 -4.28
C VAL A 85 13.76 -13.43 -3.14
N SER A 86 14.51 -12.35 -3.36
CA SER A 86 15.18 -11.59 -2.30
C SER A 86 14.22 -10.51 -1.81
N MET A 87 14.13 -10.33 -0.49
CA MET A 87 13.24 -9.35 0.11
C MET A 87 14.03 -8.44 1.05
N SER A 88 13.99 -7.14 0.80
CA SER A 88 14.58 -6.10 1.65
C SER A 88 13.47 -5.26 2.28
N ASN A 89 13.40 -5.26 3.61
CA ASN A 89 12.34 -4.59 4.37
C ASN A 89 12.87 -3.29 5.01
N PHE A 90 12.32 -2.15 4.58
CA PHE A 90 12.62 -0.81 5.10
C PHE A 90 11.40 -0.19 5.79
N GLY A 91 10.55 -1.02 6.41
CA GLY A 91 9.50 -0.59 7.31
C GLY A 91 10.05 -0.02 8.60
N LYS A 92 9.43 1.05 9.10
CA LYS A 92 9.75 1.60 10.42
C LYS A 92 8.49 2.15 11.08
N SER A 93 8.19 1.64 12.27
CA SER A 93 6.99 1.97 13.02
C SER A 93 6.90 3.47 13.33
N GLY A 94 5.70 4.02 13.20
CA GLY A 94 5.40 5.44 13.42
C GLY A 94 5.81 6.38 12.29
N ASP A 95 6.51 5.91 11.24
CA ASP A 95 6.92 6.78 10.15
C ASP A 95 5.75 7.32 9.33
N ARG A 96 5.78 8.62 9.07
CA ARG A 96 4.96 9.32 8.08
C ARG A 96 5.64 9.39 6.72
N SER A 97 4.93 9.86 5.69
CA SER A 97 5.45 9.99 4.32
C SER A 97 6.76 10.79 4.23
N ASP A 98 6.88 11.90 4.98
CA ASP A 98 8.08 12.75 5.01
C ASP A 98 9.29 12.04 5.66
N GLN A 99 9.03 11.20 6.67
CA GLN A 99 10.08 10.45 7.37
C GLN A 99 10.59 9.27 6.54
N ILE A 100 9.70 8.56 5.84
CA ILE A 100 10.09 7.51 4.88
C ILE A 100 10.96 8.12 3.77
N GLN A 101 10.52 9.26 3.21
CA GLN A 101 11.28 9.99 2.19
C GLN A 101 12.67 10.36 2.71
N LYS A 102 12.75 10.94 3.92
CA LYS A 102 14.02 11.34 4.52
C LYS A 102 14.96 10.15 4.65
N ARG A 103 14.50 9.00 5.16
CA ARG A 103 15.31 7.78 5.27
C ARG A 103 15.83 7.32 3.92
N LEU A 104 14.97 7.26 2.90
CA LEU A 104 15.38 6.89 1.55
C LEU A 104 16.44 7.84 0.99
N GLN A 105 16.38 9.13 1.32
CA GLN A 105 17.36 10.11 0.85
C GLN A 105 18.69 10.08 1.62
N THR A 106 18.72 9.53 2.83
CA THR A 106 19.91 9.59 3.69
C THR A 106 20.56 8.25 3.98
N GLN A 107 19.90 7.12 3.77
CA GLN A 107 20.43 5.79 4.08
C GLN A 107 20.98 5.11 2.82
N PRO A 108 22.32 4.92 2.68
CA PRO A 108 22.91 4.35 1.47
C PRO A 108 22.42 2.94 1.13
N ASP A 109 22.21 2.10 2.14
CA ASP A 109 21.69 0.75 1.94
C ASP A 109 20.26 0.78 1.36
N PHE A 110 19.40 1.66 1.88
CA PHE A 110 18.03 1.81 1.40
C PHE A 110 18.01 2.28 -0.07
N GLN A 111 18.86 3.24 -0.42
CA GLN A 111 19.01 3.70 -1.81
C GLN A 111 19.46 2.58 -2.74
N ARG A 112 20.49 1.82 -2.35
CA ARG A 112 21.02 0.72 -3.16
C ARG A 112 19.97 -0.35 -3.41
N GLU A 113 19.24 -0.78 -2.38
CA GLU A 113 18.23 -1.82 -2.51
C GLU A 113 17.06 -1.32 -3.38
N VAL A 114 16.55 -0.10 -3.16
CA VAL A 114 15.50 0.49 -4.02
C VAL A 114 15.98 0.59 -5.47
N GLY A 115 17.22 1.00 -5.72
CA GLY A 115 17.78 1.09 -7.08
C GLY A 115 17.84 -0.26 -7.81
N ARG A 116 18.01 -1.37 -7.09
CA ARG A 116 18.06 -2.74 -7.65
C ARG A 116 16.72 -3.46 -7.66
N ALA A 117 15.68 -2.88 -7.07
CA ALA A 117 14.37 -3.51 -6.94
C ALA A 117 13.73 -3.80 -8.29
N ASN A 118 13.20 -5.02 -8.47
CA ASN A 118 12.27 -5.34 -9.56
C ASN A 118 10.83 -4.94 -9.18
N VAL A 119 10.49 -5.00 -7.90
CA VAL A 119 9.18 -4.64 -7.34
C VAL A 119 9.37 -3.78 -6.10
N ILE A 120 8.57 -2.73 -5.99
CA ILE A 120 8.53 -1.88 -4.81
C ILE A 120 7.15 -2.01 -4.16
N LEU A 121 7.10 -2.31 -2.86
CA LEU A 121 5.88 -2.32 -2.05
C LEU A 121 5.88 -1.14 -1.10
N MET A 122 4.73 -0.51 -0.89
CA MET A 122 4.62 0.71 -0.10
C MET A 122 3.42 0.70 0.85
N THR A 123 3.65 0.94 2.14
CA THR A 123 2.60 1.38 3.09
C THR A 123 2.92 2.79 3.57
N VAL A 124 1.94 3.69 3.51
CA VAL A 124 2.09 5.09 3.91
C VAL A 124 0.72 5.76 4.06
N GLY A 125 0.63 6.76 4.93
CA GLY A 125 -0.53 7.63 5.10
C GLY A 125 -1.31 7.42 6.38
N GLY A 126 -1.22 6.23 6.99
CA GLY A 126 -1.84 5.95 8.28
C GLY A 126 -1.34 6.90 9.37
N ASN A 127 -0.01 7.05 9.49
CA ASN A 127 0.59 7.96 10.48
C ASN A 127 0.41 9.45 10.14
N ASP A 128 0.30 9.82 8.86
CA ASP A 128 -0.04 11.20 8.46
C ASP A 128 -1.48 11.56 8.88
N LEU A 129 -2.43 10.62 8.70
CA LEU A 129 -3.81 10.78 9.16
C LEU A 129 -3.88 10.76 10.70
N GLN A 130 -3.21 9.81 11.36
CA GLN A 130 -3.15 9.72 12.83
C GLN A 130 -2.64 11.03 13.43
N GLN A 131 -1.53 11.58 12.91
CA GLN A 131 -1.02 12.87 13.35
C GLN A 131 -2.05 13.99 13.16
N SER A 132 -2.75 14.00 12.03
CA SER A 132 -3.77 15.02 11.74
C SER A 132 -4.97 14.90 12.67
N LEU A 133 -5.41 13.68 13.01
CA LEU A 133 -6.47 13.43 13.98
C LEU A 133 -6.05 13.86 15.40
N LEU A 134 -4.85 13.46 15.85
CA LEU A 134 -4.33 13.83 17.17
C LEU A 134 -4.17 15.35 17.32
N LYS A 135 -3.65 16.03 16.28
CA LYS A 135 -3.52 17.50 16.27
C LYS A 135 -4.86 18.21 16.42
N ASN A 136 -5.93 17.63 15.91
CA ASN A 136 -7.26 18.24 15.88
C ASN A 136 -8.26 17.58 16.84
N ILE A 137 -7.80 16.74 17.78
CA ILE A 137 -8.66 15.95 18.67
C ILE A 137 -9.58 16.81 19.54
N SER A 138 -9.23 18.08 19.77
CA SER A 138 -10.03 19.06 20.52
C SER A 138 -11.20 19.67 19.73
N ALA A 139 -11.38 19.30 18.46
CA ALA A 139 -12.47 19.75 17.59
C ALA A 139 -13.85 19.66 18.29
N LYS A 140 -14.72 20.65 18.02
CA LYS A 140 -16.00 20.77 18.74
C LYS A 140 -16.98 19.66 18.39
N THR A 141 -17.04 19.30 17.12
CA THR A 141 -17.92 18.24 16.58
C THR A 141 -17.13 17.30 15.66
N PRO A 142 -17.67 16.09 15.36
CA PRO A 142 -17.11 15.22 14.32
C PRO A 142 -16.95 15.93 12.96
N THR A 143 -17.90 16.79 12.59
CA THR A 143 -17.84 17.61 11.37
C THR A 143 -16.65 18.56 11.37
N ASP A 144 -16.38 19.24 12.49
CA ASP A 144 -15.23 20.15 12.61
C ASP A 144 -13.90 19.39 12.52
N LEU A 145 -13.83 18.18 13.09
CA LEU A 145 -12.65 17.33 12.99
C LEU A 145 -12.36 16.98 11.53
N SER A 146 -13.33 16.40 10.82
CA SER A 146 -13.13 16.02 9.42
C SER A 146 -12.91 17.24 8.51
N ALA A 147 -13.49 18.41 8.81
CA ALA A 147 -13.18 19.64 8.10
C ALA A 147 -11.69 20.01 8.22
N ALA A 148 -11.09 19.84 9.40
CA ALA A 148 -9.65 20.03 9.60
C ALA A 148 -8.80 18.99 8.83
N ILE A 149 -9.24 17.73 8.77
CA ILE A 149 -8.57 16.69 7.97
C ILE A 149 -8.63 17.03 6.47
N VAL A 150 -9.79 17.43 5.98
CA VAL A 150 -10.00 17.87 4.59
C VAL A 150 -9.15 19.09 4.24
N ALA A 151 -8.96 20.04 5.17
CA ALA A 151 -8.08 21.18 4.96
C ALA A 151 -6.60 20.76 4.79
N GLY A 152 -6.16 19.69 5.49
CA GLY A 152 -4.81 19.14 5.39
C GLY A 152 -4.54 18.26 4.17
N GLN A 153 -5.58 17.91 3.39
CA GLN A 153 -5.48 16.90 2.33
C GLN A 153 -4.40 17.22 1.27
N LYS A 154 -4.26 18.50 0.89
CA LYS A 154 -3.29 18.93 -0.12
C LYS A 154 -1.86 18.84 0.39
N GLN A 155 -1.65 19.08 1.68
CA GLN A 155 -0.35 18.90 2.29
C GLN A 155 0.06 17.42 2.23
N TYR A 156 -0.83 16.49 2.57
CA TYR A 156 -0.55 15.06 2.46
C TYR A 156 -0.30 14.62 1.01
N GLU A 157 -1.14 15.05 0.07
CA GLU A 157 -0.97 14.76 -1.37
C GLU A 157 0.42 15.19 -1.87
N ASN A 158 0.88 16.38 -1.48
CA ASN A 158 2.22 16.87 -1.85
C ASN A 158 3.34 16.02 -1.23
N LYS A 159 3.26 15.70 0.07
CA LYS A 159 4.29 14.83 0.71
C LYS A 159 4.34 13.45 0.06
N LEU A 160 3.19 12.88 -0.30
CA LEU A 160 3.14 11.59 -0.98
C LEU A 160 3.75 11.67 -2.38
N ALA A 161 3.45 12.74 -3.14
CA ALA A 161 4.07 12.99 -4.43
C ALA A 161 5.59 13.16 -4.33
N ASP A 162 6.10 13.84 -3.31
CA ASP A 162 7.53 14.00 -3.04
C ASP A 162 8.20 12.66 -2.68
N LEU A 163 7.53 11.80 -1.91
CA LEU A 163 8.00 10.44 -1.64
C LEU A 163 8.08 9.62 -2.93
N PHE A 164 7.04 9.65 -3.78
CA PHE A 164 7.07 8.98 -5.09
C PHE A 164 8.22 9.48 -5.96
N LYS A 165 8.44 10.81 -6.02
CA LYS A 165 9.56 11.40 -6.74
C LYS A 165 10.91 10.92 -6.19
N ALA A 166 11.06 10.84 -4.87
CA ALA A 166 12.28 10.32 -4.26
C ALA A 166 12.53 8.84 -4.61
N VAL A 167 11.48 8.01 -4.62
CA VAL A 167 11.56 6.61 -5.09
C VAL A 167 11.96 6.55 -6.56
N ARG A 168 11.35 7.38 -7.42
CA ARG A 168 11.64 7.42 -8.86
C ARG A 168 13.04 7.93 -9.19
N ASN A 169 13.58 8.84 -8.36
CA ASN A 169 14.98 9.26 -8.49
C ASN A 169 15.97 8.12 -8.23
N GLN A 170 15.62 7.15 -7.36
CA GLN A 170 16.44 5.97 -7.12
C GLN A 170 16.12 4.84 -8.12
N ASN A 171 14.87 4.75 -8.57
CA ASN A 171 14.39 3.69 -9.44
C ASN A 171 13.26 4.19 -10.35
N SER A 172 13.60 4.52 -11.59
CA SER A 172 12.65 5.05 -12.59
C SER A 172 11.64 4.02 -13.09
N ASP A 173 11.91 2.72 -12.94
CA ASP A 173 11.26 1.69 -13.76
C ASP A 173 10.39 0.70 -12.97
N ALA A 174 10.75 0.36 -11.73
CA ALA A 174 10.06 -0.71 -10.99
C ALA A 174 8.62 -0.33 -10.66
N PRO A 175 7.64 -1.23 -10.82
CA PRO A 175 6.29 -0.93 -10.38
C PRO A 175 6.22 -0.77 -8.87
N ILE A 176 5.44 0.23 -8.42
CA ILE A 176 5.15 0.46 -7.00
C ILE A 176 3.74 -0.05 -6.71
N PHE A 177 3.60 -0.93 -5.73
CA PHE A 177 2.32 -1.36 -5.20
C PHE A 177 2.09 -0.69 -3.85
N ILE A 178 1.26 0.35 -3.85
CA ILE A 178 0.94 1.13 -2.65
C ILE A 178 -0.37 0.64 -2.03
N PHE A 179 -0.33 0.36 -0.73
CA PHE A 179 -1.52 0.04 0.04
C PHE A 179 -2.34 1.28 0.40
N GLY A 180 -3.65 1.07 0.52
CA GLY A 180 -4.50 1.93 1.31
C GLY A 180 -4.32 1.73 2.82
N ASN A 181 -4.98 2.62 3.56
CA ASN A 181 -5.16 2.60 4.99
C ASN A 181 -6.53 1.98 5.34
N TYR A 182 -6.65 1.53 6.59
CA TYR A 182 -7.88 1.09 7.22
C TYR A 182 -8.14 1.92 8.49
N ASN A 183 -9.34 1.86 9.05
CA ASN A 183 -9.69 2.55 10.28
C ASN A 183 -9.60 1.58 11.47
N PRO A 184 -8.56 1.65 12.33
CA PRO A 184 -8.46 0.81 13.53
C PRO A 184 -9.47 1.20 14.62
N LEU A 185 -10.09 2.39 14.52
CA LEU A 185 -11.01 2.93 15.53
C LEU A 185 -12.44 2.40 15.40
N PHE A 186 -12.78 1.72 14.29
CA PHE A 186 -14.16 1.42 13.93
C PHE A 186 -14.93 0.62 15.00
N VAL A 187 -14.30 -0.37 15.64
CA VAL A 187 -14.99 -1.22 16.63
C VAL A 187 -15.33 -0.45 17.91
N HIS A 188 -14.52 0.53 18.31
CA HIS A 188 -14.82 1.42 19.44
C HIS A 188 -15.87 2.48 19.08
N PHE A 189 -15.79 2.98 17.85
CA PHE A 189 -16.60 4.12 17.41
C PHE A 189 -17.39 3.79 16.14
N PRO A 190 -18.29 2.78 16.16
CA PRO A 190 -19.01 2.32 14.95
C PRO A 190 -19.98 3.38 14.39
N LYS A 191 -20.34 4.40 15.19
CA LYS A 191 -21.18 5.54 14.78
C LYS A 191 -20.38 6.73 14.21
N ARG A 192 -19.04 6.66 14.20
CA ARG A 192 -18.15 7.70 13.68
C ARG A 192 -17.82 7.46 12.20
N ASP A 193 -18.84 7.55 11.35
CA ASP A 193 -18.69 7.41 9.90
C ASP A 193 -17.76 8.47 9.28
N ASP A 194 -17.58 9.60 9.96
CA ASP A 194 -16.62 10.64 9.63
C ASP A 194 -15.18 10.11 9.57
N LEU A 195 -14.77 9.26 10.53
CA LEU A 195 -13.43 8.67 10.56
C LEU A 195 -13.23 7.69 9.39
N ASN A 196 -14.27 6.95 9.01
CA ASN A 196 -14.25 6.09 7.83
C ASN A 196 -14.10 6.90 6.53
N LYS A 197 -14.75 8.08 6.45
CA LYS A 197 -14.61 9.01 5.33
C LYS A 197 -13.22 9.64 5.27
N ASP A 198 -12.63 9.98 6.41
CA ASP A 198 -11.27 10.52 6.49
C ASP A 198 -10.22 9.50 6.02
N VAL A 199 -10.35 8.22 6.40
CA VAL A 199 -9.52 7.13 5.86
C VAL A 199 -9.71 6.99 4.35
N GLN A 200 -10.95 7.05 3.85
CA GLN A 200 -11.22 6.98 2.42
C GLN A 200 -10.66 8.17 1.65
N LEU A 201 -10.65 9.38 2.23
CA LEU A 201 -10.01 10.55 1.64
C LEU A 201 -8.52 10.29 1.38
N PHE A 202 -7.79 9.79 2.39
CA PHE A 202 -6.38 9.42 2.25
C PHE A 202 -6.18 8.31 1.22
N ASN A 203 -7.04 7.29 1.21
CA ASN A 203 -7.01 6.22 0.21
C ASN A 203 -7.21 6.72 -1.21
N ASN A 204 -8.09 7.71 -1.40
CA ASN A 204 -8.31 8.34 -2.69
C ASN A 204 -7.10 9.16 -3.13
N ILE A 205 -6.40 9.82 -2.21
CA ILE A 205 -5.12 10.49 -2.49
C ILE A 205 -4.06 9.46 -2.90
N ASN A 206 -3.89 8.37 -2.14
CA ASN A 206 -2.94 7.29 -2.49
C ASN A 206 -3.20 6.75 -3.90
N ARG A 207 -4.47 6.47 -4.21
CA ARG A 207 -4.88 6.00 -5.53
C ARG A 207 -4.56 7.02 -6.64
N ARG A 208 -4.83 8.31 -6.41
CA ARG A 208 -4.59 9.38 -7.38
C ARG A 208 -3.10 9.57 -7.66
N VAL A 209 -2.28 9.66 -6.61
CA VAL A 209 -0.82 9.79 -6.75
C VAL A 209 -0.25 8.57 -7.48
N ALA A 210 -0.67 7.35 -7.10
CA ALA A 210 -0.26 6.14 -7.81
C ALA A 210 -0.65 6.16 -9.30
N SER A 211 -1.88 6.57 -9.63
CA SER A 211 -2.31 6.65 -11.04
C SER A 211 -1.51 7.66 -11.86
N ASN A 212 -0.97 8.72 -11.24
CA ASN A 212 -0.17 9.74 -11.92
C ASN A 212 1.28 9.29 -12.19
N ASP A 213 1.79 8.28 -11.49
CA ASP A 213 3.17 7.77 -11.60
C ASP A 213 3.38 6.78 -12.77
N LYS A 214 2.33 6.49 -13.56
CA LYS A 214 2.33 5.64 -14.77
C LYS A 214 2.64 4.15 -14.59
N ASN A 215 3.46 3.74 -13.62
CA ASN A 215 3.75 2.34 -13.30
C ASN A 215 3.55 2.07 -11.80
N SER A 216 2.38 2.42 -11.29
CA SER A 216 2.05 2.28 -9.88
C SER A 216 0.61 1.86 -9.69
N TYR A 217 0.38 1.05 -8.65
CA TYR A 217 -0.85 0.31 -8.46
C TYR A 217 -1.32 0.41 -7.02
N TYR A 218 -2.58 0.79 -6.85
CA TYR A 218 -3.21 0.86 -5.54
C TYR A 218 -3.75 -0.52 -5.12
N VAL A 219 -3.50 -0.90 -3.86
CA VAL A 219 -3.97 -2.14 -3.24
C VAL A 219 -4.84 -1.77 -2.03
N SER A 220 -6.11 -2.16 -2.03
CA SER A 220 -6.99 -1.84 -0.90
C SER A 220 -6.75 -2.78 0.28
N SER A 221 -6.55 -2.20 1.46
CA SER A 221 -6.58 -2.89 2.76
C SER A 221 -7.85 -2.54 3.56
N TYR A 222 -8.76 -1.74 3.00
CA TYR A 222 -9.81 -1.04 3.74
C TYR A 222 -10.77 -1.99 4.48
N GLN A 223 -10.96 -3.21 3.99
CA GLN A 223 -11.81 -4.23 4.64
C GLN A 223 -11.35 -4.59 6.06
N ILE A 224 -10.06 -4.40 6.39
CA ILE A 224 -9.53 -4.61 7.75
C ILE A 224 -10.27 -3.74 8.79
N THR A 225 -10.74 -2.56 8.37
CA THR A 225 -11.61 -1.68 9.19
C THR A 225 -12.75 -2.45 9.84
N PHE A 226 -13.37 -3.35 9.08
CA PHE A 226 -14.57 -4.08 9.49
C PHE A 226 -14.22 -5.44 10.10
N GLY A 227 -13.12 -6.07 9.68
CA GLY A 227 -12.73 -7.39 10.17
C GLY A 227 -13.85 -8.42 9.99
N GLN A 228 -14.26 -9.05 11.09
CA GLN A 228 -15.40 -9.96 11.12
C GLN A 228 -16.76 -9.28 10.90
N TYR A 229 -16.88 -7.97 11.16
CA TYR A 229 -18.12 -7.19 10.99
C TYR A 229 -18.31 -6.72 9.54
N ASN A 230 -18.20 -7.66 8.60
CA ASN A 230 -18.06 -7.37 7.16
C ASN A 230 -19.38 -7.05 6.44
N ASN A 231 -20.50 -6.96 7.14
CA ASN A 231 -21.81 -6.59 6.60
C ASN A 231 -22.60 -5.75 7.61
N LYS A 232 -23.70 -5.13 7.16
CA LYS A 232 -24.49 -4.21 8.00
C LYS A 232 -25.10 -4.88 9.23
N GLU A 233 -25.54 -6.13 9.12
CA GLU A 233 -26.15 -6.88 10.23
C GLU A 233 -25.13 -7.12 11.35
N LEU A 234 -23.92 -7.55 10.99
CA LEU A 234 -22.83 -7.72 11.95
C LEU A 234 -22.35 -6.38 12.50
N GLN A 235 -22.34 -5.31 11.71
CA GLN A 235 -21.98 -3.98 12.21
C GLN A 235 -23.00 -3.45 13.22
N GLN A 236 -24.29 -3.80 13.07
CA GLN A 236 -25.32 -3.44 14.03
C GLN A 236 -25.10 -4.09 15.40
N THR A 237 -24.42 -5.25 15.49
CA THR A 237 -24.09 -5.88 16.78
C THR A 237 -23.11 -5.04 17.60
N LEU A 238 -22.37 -4.12 16.98
CA LEU A 238 -21.49 -3.16 17.67
C LEU A 238 -22.26 -2.01 18.32
N SER A 239 -23.55 -1.83 18.00
CA SER A 239 -24.33 -0.64 18.39
C SER A 239 -24.78 -0.61 19.85
N ASN A 240 -24.45 -1.63 20.65
CA ASN A 240 -24.60 -1.62 22.10
C ASN A 240 -23.23 -1.34 22.73
N PRO A 241 -22.92 -0.09 23.14
CA PRO A 241 -21.67 0.18 23.82
C PRO A 241 -21.65 -0.57 25.15
N VAL A 242 -20.54 -1.27 25.43
CA VAL A 242 -20.30 -1.95 26.72
C VAL A 242 -20.35 -0.96 27.89
N LYS A 243 -20.12 0.35 27.63
CA LYS A 243 -20.39 1.47 28.54
C LYS A 243 -20.78 2.72 27.76
N PRO A 244 -21.85 3.44 28.13
CA PRO A 244 -22.14 4.74 27.54
C PRO A 244 -21.06 5.73 28.00
N VAL A 245 -20.16 6.10 27.09
CA VAL A 245 -19.21 7.20 27.31
C VAL A 245 -19.97 8.51 27.14
N THR A 246 -20.51 9.05 28.25
CA THR A 246 -21.46 10.17 28.22
C THR A 246 -20.80 11.54 28.12
N LYS A 247 -19.49 11.66 28.33
CA LYS A 247 -18.76 12.95 28.26
C LYS A 247 -17.81 12.98 27.07
N LYS A 248 -17.74 14.14 26.41
CA LYS A 248 -16.87 14.37 25.25
C LYS A 248 -15.38 14.20 25.57
N ALA A 249 -14.95 14.59 26.77
CA ALA A 249 -13.56 14.42 27.20
C ALA A 249 -13.15 12.94 27.22
N ASP A 250 -14.09 12.06 27.60
CA ASP A 250 -13.89 10.63 27.68
C ASP A 250 -13.80 10.00 26.27
N VAL A 251 -14.59 10.49 25.30
CA VAL A 251 -14.51 10.07 23.89
C VAL A 251 -13.18 10.46 23.26
N ASN A 252 -12.69 11.67 23.52
CA ASN A 252 -11.40 12.13 23.02
C ASN A 252 -10.23 11.34 23.63
N ALA A 253 -10.32 11.01 24.93
CA ALA A 253 -9.33 10.20 25.62
C ALA A 253 -9.31 8.77 25.06
N GLU A 254 -10.47 8.13 24.89
CA GLU A 254 -10.55 6.77 24.31
C GLU A 254 -10.08 6.74 22.84
N MET A 255 -10.44 7.76 22.05
CA MET A 255 -9.95 7.88 20.68
C MET A 255 -8.43 8.07 20.64
N THR A 256 -7.87 8.87 21.55
CA THR A 256 -6.42 9.06 21.68
C THR A 256 -5.74 7.75 22.08
N ALA A 257 -6.24 7.07 23.11
CA ALA A 257 -5.72 5.79 23.55
C ALA A 257 -5.76 4.75 22.42
N THR A 258 -6.88 4.63 21.71
CA THR A 258 -6.99 3.69 20.57
C THR A 258 -6.02 4.06 19.44
N LEU A 259 -5.87 5.35 19.11
CA LEU A 259 -4.90 5.80 18.10
C LEU A 259 -3.46 5.50 18.51
N LEU A 260 -3.16 5.45 19.81
CA LEU A 260 -1.85 5.12 20.36
C LEU A 260 -1.66 3.62 20.63
N GLY A 261 -2.67 2.78 20.38
CA GLY A 261 -2.62 1.34 20.63
C GLY A 261 -2.77 0.95 22.12
N GLU A 262 -3.38 1.83 22.92
CA GLU A 262 -3.55 1.69 24.38
C GLU A 262 -4.95 1.23 24.79
N SER A 263 -5.88 1.03 23.85
CA SER A 263 -7.24 0.51 24.10
C SER A 263 -7.35 -0.97 23.73
N THR A 264 -8.46 -1.64 24.08
CA THR A 264 -8.73 -3.04 23.69
C THR A 264 -9.73 -3.10 22.52
N VAL A 265 -9.29 -3.59 21.35
CA VAL A 265 -10.09 -3.68 20.13
C VAL A 265 -10.51 -5.12 19.87
N LYS A 266 -11.82 -5.40 19.85
CA LYS A 266 -12.36 -6.71 19.44
C LYS A 266 -12.56 -6.83 17.93
N ASN A 267 -11.46 -6.89 17.17
CA ASN A 267 -11.46 -7.19 15.75
C ASN A 267 -10.57 -8.40 15.49
N ASN A 268 -11.12 -9.50 14.95
CA ASN A 268 -10.40 -10.76 14.77
C ASN A 268 -9.25 -10.67 13.75
N TRP A 269 -9.11 -9.54 13.05
CA TRP A 269 -8.06 -9.28 12.07
C TRP A 269 -6.98 -8.32 12.59
N ILE A 270 -7.16 -7.79 13.80
CA ILE A 270 -6.24 -6.88 14.50
C ILE A 270 -5.56 -7.65 15.64
N SER A 271 -4.31 -7.28 15.95
CA SER A 271 -3.54 -7.87 17.03
C SER A 271 -4.13 -7.50 18.38
N GLU A 272 -4.27 -8.47 19.28
CA GLU A 272 -4.69 -8.20 20.66
C GLU A 272 -3.56 -7.55 21.50
N THR A 273 -2.31 -7.57 21.00
CA THR A 273 -1.15 -7.01 21.69
C THR A 273 -1.15 -5.49 21.72
N ASP A 274 -1.56 -4.84 20.62
CA ASP A 274 -1.56 -3.39 20.46
C ASP A 274 -2.90 -2.83 19.96
N ASN A 275 -3.85 -3.71 19.64
CA ASN A 275 -5.21 -3.36 19.26
C ASN A 275 -5.28 -2.37 18.08
N TYR A 276 -4.23 -2.30 17.26
CA TYR A 276 -4.09 -1.31 16.20
C TYR A 276 -3.61 -1.94 14.89
N HIS A 277 -2.60 -2.80 14.95
CA HIS A 277 -1.99 -3.41 13.77
C HIS A 277 -2.67 -4.71 13.37
N PRO A 278 -2.59 -5.12 12.09
CA PRO A 278 -3.18 -6.38 11.66
C PRO A 278 -2.48 -7.55 12.35
N ASN A 279 -3.23 -8.59 12.69
CA ASN A 279 -2.66 -9.87 13.11
C ASN A 279 -2.36 -10.75 11.89
N ASN A 280 -2.05 -12.03 12.13
CA ASN A 280 -1.85 -13.03 11.10
C ASN A 280 -2.99 -13.10 10.05
N VAL A 281 -4.25 -13.02 10.48
CA VAL A 281 -5.43 -13.04 9.59
C VAL A 281 -5.46 -11.78 8.73
N GLY A 282 -5.26 -10.61 9.34
CA GLY A 282 -5.21 -9.33 8.64
C GLY A 282 -4.07 -9.25 7.62
N TYR A 283 -2.85 -9.68 7.99
CA TYR A 283 -1.73 -9.74 7.05
C TYR A 283 -1.94 -10.74 5.92
N ASN A 284 -2.57 -11.90 6.18
CA ASN A 284 -2.93 -12.84 5.11
C ASN A 284 -3.94 -12.25 4.12
N TYR A 285 -4.89 -11.44 4.61
CA TYR A 285 -5.78 -10.66 3.77
C TYR A 285 -4.99 -9.66 2.91
N MET A 286 -4.12 -8.84 3.51
CA MET A 286 -3.26 -7.89 2.78
C MET A 286 -2.42 -8.57 1.69
N THR A 287 -1.76 -9.68 2.02
CA THR A 287 -0.98 -10.48 1.06
C THR A 287 -1.85 -11.01 -0.08
N SER A 288 -3.10 -11.38 0.18
CA SER A 288 -4.02 -11.87 -0.85
C SER A 288 -4.47 -10.76 -1.79
N GLN A 289 -4.80 -9.58 -1.26
CA GLN A 289 -5.12 -8.39 -2.07
C GLN A 289 -3.92 -7.97 -2.93
N LEU A 290 -2.72 -7.91 -2.34
CA LEU A 290 -1.51 -7.57 -3.06
C LEU A 290 -1.20 -8.58 -4.16
N PHE A 291 -1.25 -9.88 -3.86
CA PHE A 291 -0.98 -10.91 -4.87
C PHE A 291 -1.98 -10.83 -6.02
N HIS A 292 -3.26 -10.52 -5.76
CA HIS A 292 -4.26 -10.34 -6.80
C HIS A 292 -3.88 -9.19 -7.76
N VAL A 293 -3.49 -8.03 -7.23
CA VAL A 293 -3.06 -6.89 -8.05
C VAL A 293 -1.75 -7.19 -8.77
N MET A 294 -0.76 -7.79 -8.10
CA MET A 294 0.50 -8.18 -8.72
C MET A 294 0.30 -9.20 -9.86
N ARG A 295 -0.62 -10.16 -9.72
CA ARG A 295 -0.99 -11.08 -10.80
C ARG A 295 -1.58 -10.34 -11.99
N LYS A 296 -2.50 -9.42 -11.74
CA LYS A 296 -3.14 -8.59 -12.77
C LYS A 296 -2.16 -7.66 -13.48
N GLU A 297 -1.01 -7.38 -12.89
CA GLU A 297 0.01 -6.47 -13.43
C GLU A 297 1.35 -7.19 -13.66
N GLN A 298 1.35 -8.53 -13.76
CA GLN A 298 2.60 -9.31 -13.80
C GLN A 298 3.54 -9.00 -14.95
N SER A 299 3.04 -8.48 -16.07
CA SER A 299 3.89 -8.04 -17.18
C SER A 299 4.77 -6.82 -16.82
N THR A 300 4.42 -6.06 -15.77
CA THR A 300 5.15 -4.84 -15.40
C THR A 300 6.35 -5.11 -14.50
N TRP A 301 6.35 -6.21 -13.75
CA TRP A 301 7.43 -6.60 -12.85
C TRP A 301 8.19 -7.87 -13.23
N LEU A 302 7.66 -8.74 -14.10
CA LEU A 302 8.42 -9.84 -14.70
C LEU A 302 9.35 -9.35 -15.81
N LYS A 303 10.32 -8.52 -15.44
CA LYS A 303 11.30 -7.93 -16.36
C LYS A 303 12.71 -8.20 -15.88
N THR A 304 13.58 -8.58 -16.82
CA THR A 304 15.02 -8.65 -16.60
C THR A 304 15.53 -7.23 -16.40
N ARG A 305 16.27 -7.01 -15.31
CA ARG A 305 17.09 -5.82 -15.10
C ARG A 305 18.52 -6.13 -15.45
#